data_AF-A0A6B1IB93-F1
#
_entry.id   AF-A0A6B1IB93-F1
#
_cell.length_a   1.000
_cell.length_b   1.000
_cell.length_c   1.000
_cell.angle_alpha   90.00
_cell.angle_beta   90.00
_cell.angle_gamma   90.00
#
_symmetry.space_group_name_H-M   'P 1'
#
loop_
_entity.id
_entity.type
_entity.pdbx_description
1 polymer ?
#
loop_
_entity_poly.entity_id
_entity_poly.type
_entity_poly.pdbx_seq_one_letter_code
_entity_poly.pdbx_strand_id
1 'polypeptide(L)'
;MALTIKDFVEQEDSLTLEDIPPEVRKRVNDELQELTGGGDSEPAPPQNPDALIVSKNLDGRDGFNEIKPAVDSADSGATIFIEPGTYTEDVLVDVDDLTLAGAEGTPVIRSTGTGYQQEGDPVAPLEITGEGVEISDVAVEAVEGEGYGYGVQISGVAGASDVTLTNVQVDGSSGFNTGEFGTGVRVRGAPDTVLNGVVVNGGSDVDYGIRVQEPGTEVLGCTVNNCNRAIDVQSSDQIVQDNTINGITESSPGGFYKDPFDDGLEDDTFPSGKGIRVSTTPEGSDNTIQNNDINNCSLGIEAFGSDSTLSGNDLTGCSTGITVANGASNYTISGNTISDGSGRGISVFSGSTDEHQIENNTISNQGSGIVLSGSDNNTLSGNTLTDNTYNGIWLNDGAGSPTGNDIQNNTVSSNGFGSGTPYPGIYLGNATDTNIENNDIDNNAAQGIYAFESSGTVINNNTLEDNGEGAGDYVYSGILLWTVTDTTVTNNTLTENYYRGIWVENYTDPLTISGNSITLRDSSYQEVVTNAA
;
A
#
# COMPACT_ATOMS: atom_id res chain seq x y z
N MET A 1 36.13 -29.24 -7.40
CA MET A 1 35.95 -29.38 -8.86
C MET A 1 36.02 -27.96 -9.38
N ALA A 2 36.92 -27.62 -10.32
CA ALA A 2 37.01 -26.25 -10.81
C ALA A 2 35.73 -25.92 -11.57
N LEU A 3 35.02 -24.86 -11.18
CA LEU A 3 33.82 -24.43 -11.90
C LEU A 3 34.24 -23.93 -13.28
N THR A 4 33.43 -24.26 -14.27
CA THR A 4 33.57 -23.75 -15.63
C THR A 4 32.27 -23.07 -16.03
N ILE A 5 32.33 -22.17 -17.00
CA ILE A 5 31.16 -21.52 -17.59
C ILE A 5 30.11 -22.53 -18.09
N LYS A 6 30.52 -23.77 -18.36
CA LYS A 6 29.63 -24.86 -18.73
C LYS A 6 28.68 -25.25 -17.60
N ASP A 7 29.13 -25.22 -16.35
CA ASP A 7 28.34 -25.61 -15.18
C ASP A 7 27.21 -24.60 -14.88
N PHE A 8 27.36 -23.36 -15.36
CA PHE A 8 26.35 -22.29 -15.26
C PHE A 8 25.40 -22.27 -16.45
N VAL A 9 25.91 -22.51 -17.66
CA VAL A 9 25.08 -22.54 -18.88
C VAL A 9 24.14 -23.75 -18.88
N GLU A 10 24.47 -24.84 -18.19
CA GLU A 10 23.58 -26.00 -18.04
C GLU A 10 22.41 -25.79 -17.06
N GLN A 11 22.36 -24.65 -16.33
CA GLN A 11 21.26 -24.31 -15.41
C GLN A 11 20.23 -23.34 -16.03
N GLU A 12 20.53 -22.77 -17.20
CA GLU A 12 19.65 -21.85 -17.91
C GLU A 12 19.21 -22.45 -19.25
N ASP A 13 17.94 -22.87 -19.34
CA ASP A 13 17.37 -23.56 -20.51
C ASP A 13 17.42 -22.75 -21.82
N SER A 14 17.69 -21.44 -21.75
CA SER A 14 17.68 -20.51 -22.87
C SER A 14 19.06 -20.23 -23.51
N LEU A 15 20.14 -20.72 -22.91
CA LEU A 15 21.52 -20.48 -23.38
C LEU A 15 22.24 -21.79 -23.67
N THR A 16 22.95 -21.86 -24.80
CA THR A 16 23.87 -22.96 -25.08
C THR A 16 25.31 -22.47 -25.05
N LEU A 17 26.25 -23.37 -24.76
CA LEU A 17 27.66 -23.00 -24.72
C LEU A 17 28.10 -22.39 -26.05
N GLU A 18 27.50 -22.81 -27.17
CA GLU A 18 27.80 -22.37 -28.54
C GLU A 18 27.51 -20.88 -28.78
N ASP A 19 26.60 -20.28 -28.01
CA ASP A 19 26.17 -18.88 -28.11
C ASP A 19 27.20 -17.90 -27.53
N ILE A 20 28.15 -18.39 -26.73
CA ILE A 20 29.18 -17.57 -26.08
C ILE A 20 30.45 -17.56 -26.93
N PRO A 21 31.04 -16.40 -27.31
CA PRO A 21 32.29 -16.38 -28.06
C PRO A 21 33.44 -17.10 -27.35
N PRO A 22 34.34 -17.83 -28.06
CA PRO A 22 35.42 -18.61 -27.44
C PRO A 22 36.35 -17.81 -26.53
N GLU A 23 36.60 -16.53 -26.85
CA GLU A 23 37.43 -15.64 -26.04
C GLU A 23 36.75 -15.26 -24.71
N VAL A 24 35.43 -15.14 -24.69
CA VAL A 24 34.63 -14.88 -23.48
C VAL A 24 34.59 -16.13 -22.61
N ARG A 25 34.38 -17.31 -23.20
CA ARG A 25 34.45 -18.59 -22.45
C ARG A 25 35.80 -18.76 -21.79
N LYS A 26 36.88 -18.43 -22.50
CA LYS A 26 38.23 -18.52 -21.96
C LYS A 26 38.43 -17.54 -20.80
N ARG A 27 38.09 -16.26 -20.97
CA ARG A 27 38.24 -15.25 -19.90
C ARG A 27 37.46 -15.64 -18.64
N VAL A 28 36.20 -16.06 -18.80
CA VAL A 28 35.36 -16.48 -17.66
C VAL A 28 35.87 -17.77 -17.02
N ASN A 29 36.33 -18.75 -17.81
CA ASN A 29 36.91 -19.98 -17.25
C ASN A 29 38.26 -19.74 -16.56
N ASP A 30 39.08 -18.82 -17.08
CA ASP A 30 40.34 -18.43 -16.46
C ASP A 30 40.06 -17.76 -15.10
N GLU A 31 39.08 -16.85 -15.04
CA GLU A 31 38.65 -16.20 -13.79
C GLU A 31 38.00 -17.19 -12.80
N LEU A 32 37.15 -18.10 -13.28
CA LEU A 32 36.55 -19.15 -12.45
C LEU A 32 37.59 -20.14 -11.94
N GLN A 33 38.66 -20.41 -12.70
CA GLN A 33 39.79 -21.23 -12.23
C GLN A 33 40.62 -20.52 -11.16
N GLU A 34 40.75 -19.21 -11.26
CA GLU A 34 41.37 -18.37 -10.23
C GLU A 34 40.51 -18.35 -8.96
N LEU A 35 39.19 -18.20 -9.11
CA LEU A 35 38.22 -18.23 -8.02
C LEU A 35 37.99 -19.63 -7.42
N THR A 36 38.32 -20.73 -8.10
CA THR A 36 38.06 -22.10 -7.60
C THR A 36 39.34 -22.94 -7.39
N GLY A 37 40.51 -22.30 -7.45
CA GLY A 37 41.77 -22.89 -7.01
C GLY A 37 42.28 -24.05 -7.88
N GLY A 38 42.43 -23.82 -9.19
CA GLY A 38 42.99 -24.81 -10.13
C GLY A 38 44.46 -25.18 -9.89
N GLY A 39 44.73 -26.09 -8.95
CA GLY A 39 46.03 -26.75 -8.74
C GLY A 39 45.89 -28.11 -8.03
N ASP A 40 46.82 -29.06 -8.24
CA ASP A 40 46.81 -30.46 -7.75
C ASP A 40 46.93 -30.65 -6.22
N SER A 41 46.43 -29.70 -5.41
CA SER A 41 46.28 -29.81 -3.96
C SER A 41 44.83 -29.50 -3.58
N GLU A 42 44.35 -30.06 -2.46
CA GLU A 42 42.95 -29.96 -1.98
C GLU A 42 42.27 -28.61 -2.28
N PRO A 43 40.96 -28.62 -2.60
CA PRO A 43 40.25 -27.42 -3.03
C PRO A 43 40.31 -26.36 -1.94
N ALA A 44 41.00 -25.25 -2.23
CA ALA A 44 40.88 -24.04 -1.44
C ALA A 44 39.56 -23.34 -1.83
N PRO A 45 38.79 -22.84 -0.85
CA PRO A 45 37.56 -22.08 -1.12
C PRO A 45 37.89 -20.77 -1.85
N PRO A 46 36.89 -20.12 -2.47
CA PRO A 46 37.12 -18.98 -3.33
C PRO A 46 37.87 -17.86 -2.61
N GLN A 47 39.05 -17.53 -3.12
CA GLN A 47 39.85 -16.42 -2.64
C GLN A 47 39.52 -15.21 -3.50
N ASN A 48 38.46 -14.48 -3.14
CA ASN A 48 38.53 -13.04 -3.33
C ASN A 48 39.52 -12.54 -2.26
N PRO A 49 40.72 -12.06 -2.63
CA PRO A 49 41.78 -11.79 -1.65
C PRO A 49 41.42 -10.72 -0.61
N ASP A 50 40.36 -9.94 -0.86
CA ASP A 50 39.86 -8.89 0.04
C ASP A 50 38.55 -9.27 0.76
N ALA A 51 38.00 -10.48 0.52
CA ALA A 51 36.76 -10.90 1.18
C ALA A 51 37.02 -11.57 2.54
N LEU A 52 36.36 -11.07 3.58
CA LEU A 52 36.42 -11.65 4.92
C LEU A 52 35.41 -12.80 5.03
N ILE A 53 35.83 -13.93 5.60
CA ILE A 53 34.97 -15.09 5.81
C ILE A 53 34.53 -15.12 7.28
N VAL A 54 33.23 -15.25 7.51
CA VAL A 54 32.64 -15.54 8.81
C VAL A 54 32.05 -16.95 8.81
N SER A 55 32.49 -17.80 9.73
CA SER A 55 31.98 -19.16 9.86
C SER A 55 32.07 -19.69 11.29
N LYS A 56 31.03 -20.39 11.76
CA LYS A 56 31.09 -21.18 13.01
C LYS A 56 32.12 -22.31 12.96
N ASN A 57 32.55 -22.71 11.77
CA ASN A 57 33.60 -23.71 11.61
C ASN A 57 34.57 -23.32 10.49
N LEU A 58 35.66 -22.66 10.87
CA LEU A 58 36.69 -22.25 9.92
C LEU A 58 37.49 -23.43 9.35
N ASP A 59 37.52 -24.61 9.98
CA ASP A 59 38.28 -25.78 9.49
C ASP A 59 39.76 -25.47 9.13
N GLY A 60 40.37 -24.50 9.81
CA GLY A 60 41.76 -24.07 9.56
C GLY A 60 41.93 -22.99 8.49
N ARG A 61 40.83 -22.43 7.96
CA ARG A 61 40.81 -21.25 7.08
C ARG A 61 41.01 -19.96 7.88
N ASP A 62 41.57 -18.95 7.23
CA ASP A 62 41.60 -17.59 7.76
C ASP A 62 40.19 -16.99 7.71
N GLY A 63 39.76 -16.34 8.80
CA GLY A 63 38.41 -15.77 8.93
C GLY A 63 38.02 -15.53 10.39
N PHE A 64 36.74 -15.23 10.61
CA PHE A 64 36.15 -14.91 11.89
C PHE A 64 35.08 -15.93 12.27
N ASN A 65 34.84 -16.16 13.57
CA ASN A 65 33.78 -17.05 14.07
C ASN A 65 32.48 -16.29 14.46
N GLU A 66 32.54 -14.97 14.38
CA GLU A 66 31.53 -13.97 14.74
C GLU A 66 31.55 -12.88 13.67
N ILE A 67 30.41 -12.24 13.44
CA ILE A 67 30.20 -11.24 12.40
C ILE A 67 30.79 -9.89 12.83
N LYS A 68 30.54 -9.46 14.06
CA LYS A 68 31.01 -8.18 14.59
C LYS A 68 32.53 -8.02 14.48
N PRO A 69 33.38 -8.99 14.88
CA PRO A 69 34.83 -8.85 14.70
C PRO A 69 35.28 -8.74 13.24
N ALA A 70 34.51 -9.32 12.30
CA ALA A 70 34.79 -9.18 10.87
C ALA A 70 34.47 -7.76 10.38
N VAL A 71 33.32 -7.21 10.79
CA VAL A 71 32.93 -5.81 10.50
C VAL A 71 33.93 -4.84 11.12
N ASP A 72 34.25 -4.99 12.42
CA ASP A 72 35.22 -4.14 13.14
C ASP A 72 36.64 -4.15 12.50
N SER A 73 36.95 -5.17 11.68
CA SER A 73 38.24 -5.32 10.99
C SER A 73 38.21 -4.96 9.51
N ALA A 74 37.03 -4.64 8.96
CA ALA A 74 36.84 -4.38 7.55
C ALA A 74 37.31 -2.96 7.17
N ASP A 75 37.87 -2.84 5.97
CA ASP A 75 38.09 -1.55 5.32
C ASP A 75 36.87 -1.22 4.44
N SER A 76 36.70 0.06 4.10
CA SER A 76 35.66 0.48 3.15
C SER A 76 35.80 -0.22 1.80
N GLY A 77 34.68 -0.64 1.21
CA GLY A 77 34.63 -1.44 -0.02
C GLY A 77 34.82 -2.94 0.20
N ALA A 78 34.99 -3.41 1.44
CA ALA A 78 35.19 -4.83 1.72
C ALA A 78 33.90 -5.65 1.56
N THR A 79 34.06 -6.94 1.26
CA THR A 79 32.97 -7.92 1.25
C THR A 79 33.15 -8.91 2.39
N ILE A 80 32.10 -9.15 3.16
CA ILE A 80 32.07 -10.15 4.23
C ILE A 80 31.08 -11.25 3.83
N PHE A 81 31.58 -12.47 3.66
CA PHE A 81 30.76 -13.65 3.39
C PHE A 81 30.48 -14.41 4.69
N ILE A 82 29.19 -14.58 5.01
CA ILE A 82 28.76 -15.27 6.23
C ILE A 82 28.22 -16.65 5.87
N GLU A 83 28.90 -17.70 6.34
CA GLU A 83 28.43 -19.08 6.21
C GLU A 83 27.23 -19.37 7.11
N PRO A 84 26.35 -20.31 6.75
CA PRO A 84 25.15 -20.61 7.51
C PRO A 84 25.46 -20.99 8.96
N GLY A 85 24.68 -20.44 9.86
CA GLY A 85 24.83 -20.64 11.29
C GLY A 85 24.05 -19.59 12.06
N THR A 86 23.87 -19.81 13.37
CA THR A 86 23.32 -18.78 14.25
C THR A 86 24.45 -18.09 15.00
N TYR A 87 24.50 -16.77 14.86
CA TYR A 87 25.48 -15.88 15.45
C TYR A 87 24.76 -15.04 16.51
N THR A 88 25.08 -15.27 17.79
CA THR A 88 24.44 -14.54 18.90
C THR A 88 25.27 -13.32 19.24
N GLU A 89 24.90 -12.19 18.64
CA GLU A 89 25.59 -10.91 18.71
C GLU A 89 24.67 -9.79 18.20
N ASP A 90 24.99 -8.55 18.55
CA ASP A 90 24.35 -7.36 17.96
C ASP A 90 25.42 -6.65 17.09
N VAL A 91 25.08 -6.39 15.84
CA VAL A 91 26.04 -5.97 14.80
C VAL A 91 25.78 -4.51 14.40
N LEU A 92 26.80 -3.67 14.55
CA LEU A 92 26.83 -2.30 14.01
C LEU A 92 27.70 -2.30 12.75
N VAL A 93 27.12 -1.90 11.62
CA VAL A 93 27.80 -1.72 10.34
C VAL A 93 28.03 -0.23 10.10
N ASP A 94 29.19 0.26 10.54
CA ASP A 94 29.63 1.65 10.46
C ASP A 94 30.72 1.89 9.40
N VAL A 95 31.04 0.87 8.60
CA VAL A 95 32.01 0.91 7.51
C VAL A 95 31.31 1.22 6.20
N ASP A 96 31.75 2.28 5.53
CA ASP A 96 31.21 2.71 4.23
C ASP A 96 31.53 1.71 3.11
N ASP A 97 30.65 1.61 2.11
CA ASP A 97 30.75 0.71 0.96
C ASP A 97 30.94 -0.77 1.35
N LEU A 98 30.46 -1.18 2.52
CA LEU A 98 30.59 -2.57 3.00
C LEU A 98 29.50 -3.46 2.41
N THR A 99 29.88 -4.62 1.88
CA THR A 99 28.93 -5.68 1.52
C THR A 99 28.93 -6.79 2.57
N LEU A 100 27.77 -7.07 3.16
CA LEU A 100 27.54 -8.22 4.05
C LEU A 100 26.62 -9.24 3.35
N ALA A 101 27.15 -10.40 2.97
CA ALA A 101 26.43 -11.39 2.17
C ALA A 101 26.34 -12.75 2.88
N GLY A 102 25.12 -13.24 3.06
CA GLY A 102 24.86 -14.59 3.56
C GLY A 102 25.04 -15.65 2.47
N ALA A 103 25.57 -16.82 2.85
CA ALA A 103 25.65 -17.98 1.97
C ALA A 103 24.37 -18.83 2.01
N GLU A 104 24.23 -19.76 1.04
CA GLU A 104 23.08 -20.65 0.89
C GLU A 104 22.76 -21.39 2.21
N GLY A 105 21.56 -21.16 2.76
CA GLY A 105 21.15 -21.62 4.09
C GLY A 105 20.90 -20.51 5.11
N THR A 106 21.04 -19.24 4.70
CA THR A 106 20.69 -17.99 5.41
C THR A 106 21.23 -17.94 6.84
N PRO A 107 22.41 -17.33 7.07
CA PRO A 107 22.91 -17.10 8.42
C PRO A 107 21.93 -16.24 9.24
N VAL A 108 21.86 -16.55 10.54
CA VAL A 108 20.95 -15.90 11.48
C VAL A 108 21.76 -15.06 12.46
N ILE A 109 21.53 -13.76 12.50
CA ILE A 109 21.92 -12.85 13.57
C ILE A 109 20.83 -12.95 14.64
N ARG A 110 21.13 -13.61 15.75
CA ARG A 110 20.24 -13.68 16.90
C ARG A 110 20.67 -12.65 17.92
N SER A 111 19.76 -11.77 18.34
CA SER A 111 20.09 -10.75 19.32
C SER A 111 20.65 -11.33 20.63
N THR A 112 21.47 -10.54 21.31
CA THR A 112 21.85 -10.81 22.70
C THR A 112 20.71 -10.53 23.69
N GLY A 113 19.67 -9.81 23.26
CA GLY A 113 18.52 -9.40 24.07
C GLY A 113 18.84 -8.33 25.12
N THR A 114 20.07 -7.78 25.15
CA THR A 114 20.43 -6.80 26.18
C THR A 114 19.81 -5.44 25.91
N GLY A 115 19.56 -5.08 24.64
CA GLY A 115 19.17 -3.72 24.28
C GLY A 115 20.34 -2.73 24.35
N TYR A 116 20.08 -1.47 24.01
CA TYR A 116 21.04 -0.36 24.17
C TYR A 116 21.48 -0.22 25.64
N GLN A 117 22.79 -0.36 25.94
CA GLN A 117 23.32 -0.19 27.30
C GLN A 117 24.04 1.15 27.51
N GLN A 118 24.73 1.65 26.49
CA GLN A 118 25.54 2.87 26.54
C GLN A 118 25.69 3.51 25.15
N GLU A 119 26.11 4.77 25.12
CA GLU A 119 26.34 5.53 23.87
C GLU A 119 27.35 4.83 22.96
N GLY A 120 26.92 4.57 21.72
CA GLY A 120 27.69 3.83 20.72
C GLY A 120 27.40 2.33 20.65
N ASP A 121 26.56 1.77 21.54
CA ASP A 121 26.02 0.42 21.34
C ASP A 121 24.95 0.42 20.24
N PRO A 122 24.79 -0.70 19.51
CA PRO A 122 23.68 -0.86 18.58
C PRO A 122 22.33 -0.59 19.26
N VAL A 123 21.39 0.01 18.54
CA VAL A 123 19.98 0.17 18.96
C VAL A 123 19.06 -0.88 18.35
N ALA A 124 19.62 -1.83 17.59
CA ALA A 124 18.97 -2.99 17.01
C ALA A 124 19.95 -4.17 16.93
N PRO A 125 19.48 -5.43 16.83
CA PRO A 125 20.33 -6.58 16.55
C PRO A 125 21.20 -6.41 15.29
N LEU A 126 20.68 -5.68 14.29
CA LEU A 126 21.44 -5.21 13.13
C LEU A 126 21.20 -3.70 12.95
N GLU A 127 22.24 -2.90 13.16
CA GLU A 127 22.24 -1.46 12.92
C GLU A 127 23.23 -1.08 11.81
N ILE A 128 22.80 -0.19 10.91
CA ILE A 128 23.60 0.28 9.78
C ILE A 128 23.73 1.80 9.87
N THR A 129 24.97 2.29 9.88
CA THR A 129 25.31 3.71 9.91
C THR A 129 26.29 4.14 8.82
N GLY A 130 26.92 3.20 8.11
CA GLY A 130 27.79 3.48 6.97
C GLY A 130 27.02 3.88 5.70
N GLU A 131 27.66 4.66 4.83
CA GLU A 131 27.17 5.01 3.48
C GLU A 131 27.41 3.87 2.49
N GLY A 132 26.51 3.65 1.52
CA GLY A 132 26.73 2.67 0.44
C GLY A 132 26.75 1.21 0.89
N VAL A 133 26.18 0.91 2.05
CA VAL A 133 26.18 -0.45 2.63
C VAL A 133 25.18 -1.36 1.91
N GLU A 134 25.63 -2.56 1.55
CA GLU A 134 24.78 -3.61 0.97
C GLU A 134 24.70 -4.81 1.91
N ILE A 135 23.49 -5.24 2.26
CA ILE A 135 23.27 -6.47 3.03
C ILE A 135 22.35 -7.41 2.28
N SER A 136 22.76 -8.67 2.13
CA SER A 136 22.01 -9.68 1.38
C SER A 136 21.95 -11.03 2.07
N ASP A 137 20.80 -11.70 1.94
CA ASP A 137 20.58 -13.10 2.33
C ASP A 137 20.89 -13.43 3.81
N VAL A 138 20.59 -12.50 4.71
CA VAL A 138 20.75 -12.64 6.18
C VAL A 138 19.39 -12.68 6.86
N ALA A 139 19.27 -13.42 7.97
CA ALA A 139 18.12 -13.38 8.86
C ALA A 139 18.49 -12.71 10.20
N VAL A 140 17.54 -11.97 10.77
CA VAL A 140 17.59 -11.39 12.11
C VAL A 140 16.48 -12.01 12.93
N GLU A 141 16.83 -12.57 14.09
CA GLU A 141 15.90 -13.24 14.99
C GLU A 141 15.90 -12.54 16.35
N ALA A 142 14.72 -12.09 16.77
CA ALA A 142 14.51 -11.56 18.11
C ALA A 142 14.57 -12.68 19.18
N VAL A 143 14.78 -12.31 20.45
CA VAL A 143 14.69 -13.23 21.61
C VAL A 143 13.59 -12.81 22.58
N GLU A 144 13.03 -13.75 23.36
CA GLU A 144 11.98 -13.39 24.33
C GLU A 144 12.49 -12.37 25.36
N GLY A 145 11.78 -11.25 25.50
CA GLY A 145 12.13 -10.18 26.43
C GLY A 145 13.25 -9.27 25.93
N GLU A 146 13.38 -9.09 24.61
CA GLU A 146 14.33 -8.15 24.02
C GLU A 146 14.23 -6.75 24.62
N GLY A 147 15.39 -6.18 24.94
CA GLY A 147 15.54 -4.75 25.25
C GLY A 147 15.66 -3.85 24.01
N TYR A 148 15.33 -4.33 22.80
CA TYR A 148 15.36 -3.55 21.57
C TYR A 148 13.94 -3.20 21.10
N GLY A 149 13.79 -1.99 20.54
CA GLY A 149 12.57 -1.54 19.86
C GLY A 149 12.53 -1.91 18.37
N TYR A 150 13.63 -2.38 17.79
CA TYR A 150 13.81 -2.58 16.35
C TYR A 150 14.50 -3.91 16.02
N GLY A 151 14.15 -4.54 14.90
CA GLY A 151 14.89 -5.69 14.35
C GLY A 151 16.10 -5.26 13.51
N VAL A 152 15.86 -4.39 12.54
CA VAL A 152 16.91 -3.74 11.74
C VAL A 152 16.72 -2.23 11.80
N GLN A 153 17.79 -1.50 12.11
CA GLN A 153 17.82 -0.04 12.09
C GLN A 153 18.82 0.45 11.03
N ILE A 154 18.36 1.32 10.14
CA ILE A 154 19.22 2.10 9.23
C ILE A 154 19.17 3.54 9.71
N SER A 155 20.30 4.05 10.21
CA SER A 155 20.37 5.32 10.93
C SER A 155 21.33 6.30 10.25
N GLY A 156 20.79 7.19 9.44
CA GLY A 156 21.58 8.25 8.81
C GLY A 156 21.75 9.53 9.65
N VAL A 157 21.18 9.58 10.86
CA VAL A 157 21.66 10.52 11.90
C VAL A 157 23.16 10.33 12.17
N ALA A 158 23.67 9.12 11.90
CA ALA A 158 25.07 8.76 12.00
C ALA A 158 25.84 8.73 10.66
N GLY A 159 25.17 9.01 9.52
CA GLY A 159 25.83 9.13 8.21
C GLY A 159 25.33 8.22 7.09
N ALA A 160 24.53 7.19 7.40
CA ALA A 160 23.98 6.28 6.39
C ALA A 160 23.18 6.98 5.29
N SER A 161 23.40 6.55 4.05
CA SER A 161 22.64 6.86 2.83
C SER A 161 22.98 5.79 1.78
N ASP A 162 22.14 5.62 0.75
CA ASP A 162 22.36 4.64 -0.32
C ASP A 162 22.55 3.21 0.22
N VAL A 163 21.72 2.83 1.20
CA VAL A 163 21.78 1.50 1.83
C VAL A 163 20.83 0.56 1.10
N THR A 164 21.29 -0.66 0.77
CA THR A 164 20.46 -1.68 0.14
C THR A 164 20.34 -2.93 1.01
N LEU A 165 19.11 -3.33 1.33
CA LEU A 165 18.79 -4.64 1.90
C LEU A 165 18.17 -5.53 0.84
N THR A 166 18.73 -6.72 0.61
CA THR A 166 18.20 -7.71 -0.34
C THR A 166 17.91 -9.04 0.35
N ASN A 167 16.69 -9.55 0.25
CA ASN A 167 16.28 -10.85 0.83
C ASN A 167 16.57 -10.99 2.33
N VAL A 168 16.54 -9.87 3.07
CA VAL A 168 16.76 -9.89 4.53
C VAL A 168 15.48 -10.36 5.21
N GLN A 169 15.61 -11.33 6.13
CA GLN A 169 14.49 -11.83 6.92
C GLN A 169 14.54 -11.27 8.33
N VAL A 170 13.43 -10.79 8.86
CA VAL A 170 13.31 -10.28 10.23
C VAL A 170 12.18 -11.04 10.92
N ASP A 171 12.52 -11.87 11.91
CA ASP A 171 11.56 -12.57 12.76
C ASP A 171 11.45 -11.85 14.11
N GLY A 172 10.38 -11.05 14.24
CA GLY A 172 10.01 -10.33 15.45
C GLY A 172 8.93 -11.03 16.28
N SER A 173 8.60 -12.28 15.97
CA SER A 173 7.45 -12.97 16.59
C SER A 173 7.59 -13.22 18.10
N SER A 174 8.82 -13.18 18.63
CA SER A 174 9.13 -13.21 20.08
C SER A 174 9.18 -11.83 20.75
N GLY A 175 8.94 -10.75 19.98
CA GLY A 175 8.76 -9.38 20.43
C GLY A 175 10.00 -8.48 20.35
N PHE A 176 9.84 -7.29 19.76
CA PHE A 176 10.72 -6.12 19.96
C PHE A 176 10.07 -5.26 21.06
N ASN A 177 10.45 -5.47 22.33
CA ASN A 177 9.61 -5.04 23.47
C ASN A 177 10.33 -4.10 24.43
N THR A 178 10.31 -2.80 24.12
CA THR A 178 10.71 -1.75 25.08
C THR A 178 9.71 -0.59 25.18
N GLY A 179 8.40 -0.84 25.05
CA GLY A 179 7.42 0.24 25.19
C GLY A 179 7.67 1.43 24.25
N GLU A 180 8.33 1.18 23.12
CA GLU A 180 8.40 1.99 21.91
C GLU A 180 7.69 1.18 20.81
N PHE A 181 7.28 1.84 19.74
CA PHE A 181 6.60 1.19 18.61
C PHE A 181 7.49 0.14 17.95
N GLY A 182 7.41 -1.12 18.41
CA GLY A 182 8.22 -2.23 17.94
C GLY A 182 8.20 -2.30 16.41
N THR A 183 9.37 -2.13 15.77
CA THR A 183 9.47 -2.06 14.31
C THR A 183 10.36 -3.17 13.76
N GLY A 184 9.90 -3.91 12.75
CA GLY A 184 10.75 -4.90 12.07
C GLY A 184 11.98 -4.25 11.42
N VAL A 185 11.74 -3.33 10.48
CA VAL A 185 12.79 -2.55 9.79
C VAL A 185 12.48 -1.07 9.86
N ARG A 186 13.41 -0.28 10.39
CA ARG A 186 13.27 1.18 10.49
C ARG A 186 14.37 1.88 9.68
N VAL A 187 13.97 2.81 8.82
CA VAL A 187 14.85 3.70 8.07
C VAL A 187 14.64 5.13 8.54
N ARG A 188 15.69 5.74 9.10
CA ARG A 188 15.67 7.10 9.64
C ARG A 188 16.99 7.80 9.39
N GLY A 189 16.95 9.02 8.86
CA GLY A 189 18.10 9.82 8.46
C GLY A 189 18.86 9.30 7.24
N ALA A 190 18.51 8.14 6.68
CA ALA A 190 19.14 7.48 5.56
C ALA A 190 18.31 7.57 4.26
N PRO A 191 18.46 8.65 3.47
CA PRO A 191 17.79 8.80 2.18
C PRO A 191 18.31 7.77 1.17
N ASP A 192 17.56 7.60 0.08
CA ASP A 192 17.93 6.73 -1.05
C ASP A 192 18.15 5.25 -0.65
N THR A 193 17.49 4.81 0.43
CA THR A 193 17.57 3.43 0.91
C THR A 193 16.67 2.52 0.07
N VAL A 194 17.14 1.33 -0.28
CA VAL A 194 16.34 0.32 -0.99
C VAL A 194 16.14 -0.92 -0.13
N LEU A 195 14.88 -1.25 0.14
CA LEU A 195 14.47 -2.50 0.77
C LEU A 195 13.88 -3.41 -0.31
N ASN A 196 14.59 -4.47 -0.68
CA ASN A 196 14.22 -5.36 -1.78
C ASN A 196 14.04 -6.81 -1.29
N GLY A 197 12.83 -7.35 -1.41
CA GLY A 197 12.55 -8.73 -1.00
C GLY A 197 12.68 -8.97 0.51
N VAL A 198 12.60 -7.91 1.31
CA VAL A 198 12.69 -8.00 2.77
C VAL A 198 11.45 -8.68 3.32
N VAL A 199 11.62 -9.65 4.21
CA VAL A 199 10.52 -10.38 4.84
C VAL A 199 10.47 -10.04 6.31
N VAL A 200 9.39 -9.39 6.76
CA VAL A 200 9.13 -9.11 8.17
C VAL A 200 8.02 -10.01 8.67
N ASN A 201 8.35 -10.93 9.55
CA ASN A 201 7.39 -11.75 10.29
C ASN A 201 7.24 -11.15 11.69
N GLY A 202 6.17 -10.38 11.87
CA GLY A 202 5.83 -9.78 13.16
C GLY A 202 5.22 -10.77 14.14
N GLY A 203 4.59 -10.20 15.16
CA GLY A 203 3.76 -10.86 16.15
C GLY A 203 2.73 -9.87 16.70
N SER A 204 1.90 -10.28 17.66
CA SER A 204 0.82 -9.43 18.21
C SER A 204 1.28 -8.09 18.78
N ASP A 205 2.58 -7.97 19.06
CA ASP A 205 3.22 -6.87 19.75
C ASP A 205 4.08 -6.00 18.81
N VAL A 206 4.19 -6.35 17.52
CA VAL A 206 4.94 -5.56 16.54
C VAL A 206 4.03 -4.47 15.96
N ASP A 207 4.37 -3.21 16.22
CA ASP A 207 3.58 -2.07 15.79
C ASP A 207 3.76 -1.75 14.32
N TYR A 208 4.99 -1.72 13.83
CA TYR A 208 5.33 -1.45 12.43
C TYR A 208 6.11 -2.62 11.83
N GLY A 209 5.73 -3.11 10.65
CA GLY A 209 6.57 -4.04 9.91
C GLY A 209 7.80 -3.31 9.36
N ILE A 210 7.55 -2.34 8.50
CA ILE A 210 8.55 -1.48 7.88
C ILE A 210 8.13 -0.01 8.11
N ARG A 211 9.05 0.81 8.60
CA ARG A 211 8.86 2.26 8.79
C ARG A 211 9.97 3.02 8.08
N VAL A 212 9.63 3.83 7.09
CA VAL A 212 10.59 4.59 6.27
C VAL A 212 10.32 6.09 6.38
N GLN A 213 11.28 6.84 6.91
CA GLN A 213 11.09 8.24 7.28
C GLN A 213 11.82 9.23 6.36
N GLU A 214 12.44 8.74 5.28
CA GLU A 214 13.37 9.53 4.48
C GLU A 214 13.00 9.51 3.00
N PRO A 215 13.27 10.61 2.28
CA PRO A 215 12.93 10.71 0.87
C PRO A 215 13.75 9.76 0.01
N GLY A 216 13.22 9.41 -1.17
CA GLY A 216 13.89 8.50 -2.11
C GLY A 216 13.97 7.06 -1.63
N THR A 217 13.35 6.70 -0.51
CA THR A 217 13.34 5.32 -0.01
C THR A 217 12.40 4.45 -0.85
N GLU A 218 12.87 3.26 -1.22
CA GLU A 218 12.11 2.28 -2.00
C GLU A 218 11.86 1.01 -1.18
N VAL A 219 10.62 0.54 -1.15
CA VAL A 219 10.20 -0.72 -0.53
C VAL A 219 9.60 -1.61 -1.63
N LEU A 220 10.39 -2.56 -2.09
CA LEU A 220 10.16 -3.34 -3.30
C LEU A 220 10.05 -4.83 -3.00
N GLY A 221 8.98 -5.49 -3.44
CA GLY A 221 8.89 -6.95 -3.34
C GLY A 221 8.92 -7.49 -1.92
N CYS A 222 8.72 -6.65 -0.90
CA CYS A 222 8.81 -7.04 0.50
C CYS A 222 7.55 -7.79 0.93
N THR A 223 7.69 -8.66 1.92
CA THR A 223 6.56 -9.35 2.56
C THR A 223 6.46 -8.93 4.01
N VAL A 224 5.30 -8.42 4.44
CA VAL A 224 5.07 -8.04 5.84
C VAL A 224 3.88 -8.81 6.40
N ASN A 225 4.12 -9.58 7.46
CA ASN A 225 3.13 -10.46 8.07
C ASN A 225 2.91 -10.12 9.55
N ASN A 226 1.65 -10.15 9.99
CA ASN A 226 1.28 -10.14 11.40
C ASN A 226 1.79 -8.93 12.21
N CYS A 227 1.64 -7.72 11.65
CA CYS A 227 1.95 -6.45 12.33
C CYS A 227 0.68 -5.63 12.55
N ASN A 228 0.69 -4.68 13.51
CA ASN A 228 -0.43 -3.74 13.68
C ASN A 228 -0.53 -2.75 12.51
N ARG A 229 0.62 -2.37 11.93
CA ARG A 229 0.78 -1.52 10.74
C ARG A 229 1.86 -2.15 9.87
N ALA A 230 1.58 -2.44 8.61
CA ALA A 230 2.54 -3.18 7.79
C ALA A 230 3.67 -2.28 7.30
N ILE A 231 3.35 -1.26 6.51
CA ILE A 231 4.32 -0.30 5.95
C ILE A 231 3.86 1.12 6.25
N ASP A 232 4.72 1.92 6.87
CA ASP A 232 4.47 3.35 7.10
C ASP A 232 5.55 4.19 6.41
N VAL A 233 5.12 5.00 5.45
CA VAL A 233 5.96 5.95 4.71
C VAL A 233 5.72 7.35 5.26
N GLN A 234 6.80 8.04 5.65
CA GLN A 234 6.73 9.28 6.42
C GLN A 234 7.52 10.44 5.78
N SER A 235 7.67 10.43 4.46
CA SER A 235 8.40 11.46 3.70
C SER A 235 7.79 11.66 2.29
N SER A 236 8.53 12.35 1.42
CA SER A 236 8.19 12.54 0.00
C SER A 236 9.01 11.63 -0.91
N ASP A 237 8.60 11.49 -2.17
CA ASP A 237 9.34 10.75 -3.20
C ASP A 237 9.65 9.30 -2.82
N GLN A 238 8.78 8.65 -2.04
CA GLN A 238 8.97 7.25 -1.62
C GLN A 238 8.18 6.30 -2.53
N ILE A 239 8.74 5.11 -2.76
CA ILE A 239 8.13 4.08 -3.61
C ILE A 239 7.82 2.86 -2.75
N VAL A 240 6.56 2.40 -2.77
CA VAL A 240 6.13 1.14 -2.17
C VAL A 240 5.48 0.29 -3.25
N GLN A 241 6.23 -0.70 -3.73
CA GLN A 241 5.86 -1.44 -4.93
C GLN A 241 6.01 -2.95 -4.80
N ASP A 242 5.06 -3.68 -5.40
CA ASP A 242 5.09 -5.14 -5.56
C ASP A 242 5.18 -5.89 -4.21
N ASN A 243 4.71 -5.28 -3.12
CA ASN A 243 4.78 -5.86 -1.78
C ASN A 243 3.57 -6.74 -1.47
N THR A 244 3.77 -7.73 -0.60
CA THR A 244 2.71 -8.59 -0.07
C THR A 244 2.50 -8.33 1.43
N ILE A 245 1.27 -7.97 1.82
CA ILE A 245 0.90 -7.66 3.20
C ILE A 245 -0.18 -8.62 3.68
N ASN A 246 0.05 -9.29 4.82
CA ASN A 246 -0.88 -10.29 5.36
C ASN A 246 -1.05 -10.20 6.89
N GLY A 247 -2.22 -10.64 7.36
CA GLY A 247 -2.44 -10.93 8.78
C GLY A 247 -2.42 -9.69 9.67
N ILE A 248 -2.86 -8.55 9.14
CA ILE A 248 -2.86 -7.28 9.85
C ILE A 248 -4.03 -7.24 10.83
N THR A 249 -3.79 -7.72 12.05
CA THR A 249 -4.82 -7.82 13.10
C THR A 249 -4.80 -6.61 14.03
N GLU A 250 -5.99 -6.20 14.49
CA GLU A 250 -6.15 -5.30 15.64
C GLU A 250 -5.82 -6.05 16.94
N SER A 251 -4.57 -6.50 17.14
CA SER A 251 -4.22 -7.35 18.29
C SER A 251 -3.92 -6.59 19.57
N SER A 252 -3.71 -5.27 19.52
CA SER A 252 -3.46 -4.51 20.75
C SER A 252 -4.28 -3.22 20.83
N PRO A 253 -5.03 -2.99 21.94
CA PRO A 253 -5.48 -1.65 22.29
C PRO A 253 -4.23 -0.82 22.51
N GLY A 254 -4.02 0.22 21.70
CA GLY A 254 -2.87 1.09 21.80
C GLY A 254 -2.53 1.41 23.25
N GLY A 255 -1.41 0.85 23.73
CA GLY A 255 -0.78 1.36 24.91
C GLY A 255 -0.24 2.73 24.54
N PHE A 256 -0.57 3.76 25.33
CA PHE A 256 0.07 5.05 25.23
C PHE A 256 1.54 4.88 25.61
N TYR A 257 2.37 4.61 24.61
CA TYR A 257 3.79 4.40 24.75
C TYR A 257 4.48 5.70 24.36
N LYS A 258 4.94 6.41 25.39
CA LYS A 258 5.60 7.70 25.24
C LYS A 258 6.99 7.47 24.65
N ASP A 259 7.21 7.95 23.44
CA ASP A 259 8.54 8.12 22.85
C ASP A 259 9.47 8.88 23.82
N PRO A 260 10.61 8.29 24.25
CA PRO A 260 11.60 9.01 25.04
C PRO A 260 12.38 10.06 24.22
N PHE A 261 12.23 10.08 22.88
CA PHE A 261 12.89 11.02 21.97
C PHE A 261 12.00 12.17 21.47
N ASP A 262 10.72 12.22 21.86
CA ASP A 262 9.72 13.30 21.67
C ASP A 262 10.12 14.27 20.55
N ASP A 263 10.05 13.79 19.30
CA ASP A 263 10.35 14.59 18.11
C ASP A 263 9.20 15.54 17.73
N GLY A 264 8.10 15.51 18.49
CA GLY A 264 6.91 16.34 18.30
C GLY A 264 6.01 15.90 17.15
N LEU A 265 6.20 14.69 16.59
CA LEU A 265 5.46 14.18 15.42
C LEU A 265 4.38 13.14 15.75
N GLU A 266 4.17 12.79 17.02
CA GLU A 266 3.31 11.67 17.41
C GLU A 266 1.99 12.16 18.05
N ASP A 267 0.89 12.08 17.31
CA ASP A 267 -0.46 12.16 17.88
C ASP A 267 -0.87 10.77 18.38
N ASP A 268 -0.80 10.55 19.69
CA ASP A 268 -0.90 9.27 20.41
C ASP A 268 -2.27 8.54 20.34
N THR A 269 -3.02 8.64 19.24
CA THR A 269 -4.33 7.97 19.10
C THR A 269 -4.55 7.37 17.70
N PHE A 270 -3.68 6.46 17.26
CA PHE A 270 -3.85 5.81 15.95
C PHE A 270 -4.51 4.42 16.06
N PRO A 271 -5.62 4.16 15.34
CA PRO A 271 -6.15 2.80 15.20
C PRO A 271 -5.09 1.85 14.63
N SER A 272 -5.01 0.62 15.15
CA SER A 272 -4.26 -0.49 14.55
C SER A 272 -5.03 -1.06 13.35
N GLY A 273 -4.43 -2.00 12.61
CA GLY A 273 -5.10 -2.69 11.51
C GLY A 273 -4.81 -2.11 10.11
N LYS A 274 -3.67 -1.43 9.92
CA LYS A 274 -3.36 -0.69 8.67
C LYS A 274 -2.41 -1.48 7.77
N GLY A 275 -2.75 -1.62 6.49
CA GLY A 275 -1.84 -2.17 5.48
C GLY A 275 -0.69 -1.21 5.20
N ILE A 276 -0.94 -0.18 4.39
CA ILE A 276 0.02 0.87 4.06
C ILE A 276 -0.50 2.21 4.56
N ARG A 277 0.38 2.99 5.18
CA ARG A 277 0.10 4.37 5.56
C ARG A 277 1.07 5.30 4.86
N VAL A 278 0.54 6.32 4.21
CA VAL A 278 1.28 7.47 3.67
C VAL A 278 1.05 8.62 4.63
N SER A 279 2.02 8.92 5.49
CA SER A 279 1.84 9.84 6.62
C SER A 279 2.50 11.19 6.40
N THR A 280 1.90 12.22 6.99
CA THR A 280 2.45 13.58 7.03
C THR A 280 3.11 13.82 8.37
N THR A 281 4.44 13.78 8.42
CA THR A 281 5.21 14.91 8.94
C THR A 281 6.71 14.79 8.65
N PRO A 282 7.34 15.85 8.13
CA PRO A 282 6.68 17.03 7.56
C PRO A 282 6.19 16.71 6.13
N GLU A 283 4.88 16.86 5.89
CA GLU A 283 4.24 16.96 4.56
C GLU A 283 4.84 16.05 3.46
N GLY A 284 4.64 14.73 3.56
CA GLY A 284 4.97 13.81 2.47
C GLY A 284 4.12 14.10 1.22
N SER A 285 4.78 14.19 0.07
CA SER A 285 4.19 14.37 -1.26
C SER A 285 4.85 13.46 -2.27
N ASP A 286 4.28 13.33 -3.48
CA ASP A 286 4.95 12.64 -4.59
C ASP A 286 5.28 11.15 -4.31
N ASN A 287 4.52 10.52 -3.41
CA ASN A 287 4.71 9.12 -3.06
C ASN A 287 3.99 8.21 -4.08
N THR A 288 4.60 7.07 -4.39
CA THR A 288 4.03 6.07 -5.31
C THR A 288 3.80 4.76 -4.59
N ILE A 289 2.53 4.38 -4.44
CA ILE A 289 2.09 3.11 -3.85
C ILE A 289 1.45 2.28 -4.95
N GLN A 290 2.18 1.28 -5.47
CA GLN A 290 1.72 0.54 -6.64
C GLN A 290 1.87 -0.98 -6.60
N ASN A 291 0.92 -1.68 -7.21
CA ASN A 291 0.96 -3.14 -7.39
C ASN A 291 1.16 -3.92 -6.08
N ASN A 292 0.66 -3.42 -4.95
CA ASN A 292 0.76 -4.13 -3.68
C ASN A 292 -0.44 -5.05 -3.47
N ASP A 293 -0.19 -6.24 -2.94
CA ASP A 293 -1.20 -7.22 -2.52
C ASP A 293 -1.46 -7.08 -1.01
N ILE A 294 -2.58 -6.46 -0.63
CA ILE A 294 -2.93 -6.11 0.76
C ILE A 294 -4.13 -6.93 1.22
N ASN A 295 -3.89 -7.84 2.17
CA ASN A 295 -4.87 -8.86 2.53
C ASN A 295 -5.32 -8.80 4.00
N ASN A 296 -6.63 -8.91 4.21
CA ASN A 296 -7.26 -9.11 5.53
C ASN A 296 -6.85 -8.07 6.58
N CYS A 297 -7.26 -6.82 6.36
CA CYS A 297 -6.89 -5.68 7.20
C CYS A 297 -8.11 -4.84 7.62
N SER A 298 -7.96 -3.94 8.60
CA SER A 298 -9.03 -3.00 8.96
C SER A 298 -9.12 -1.87 7.93
N LEU A 299 -7.96 -1.33 7.55
CA LEU A 299 -7.80 -0.31 6.51
C LEU A 299 -6.63 -0.66 5.59
N GLY A 300 -6.88 -0.77 4.28
CA GLY A 300 -5.87 -1.13 3.29
C GLY A 300 -4.80 -0.07 3.12
N ILE A 301 -5.20 1.10 2.63
CA ILE A 301 -4.32 2.24 2.43
C ILE A 301 -4.90 3.47 3.12
N GLU A 302 -4.11 4.11 3.96
CA GLU A 302 -4.41 5.41 4.55
C GLU A 302 -3.49 6.48 3.96
N ALA A 303 -4.08 7.46 3.28
CA ALA A 303 -3.38 8.41 2.45
C ALA A 303 -3.51 9.84 3.02
N PHE A 304 -2.43 10.34 3.59
CA PHE A 304 -2.25 11.75 3.99
C PHE A 304 -1.29 12.46 3.02
N GLY A 305 -1.16 13.77 3.15
CA GLY A 305 -0.27 14.54 2.26
C GLY A 305 -0.92 14.76 0.90
N SER A 306 -0.14 15.11 -0.11
CA SER A 306 -0.68 15.48 -1.42
C SER A 306 0.13 14.90 -2.58
N ASP A 307 -0.35 15.11 -3.80
CA ASP A 307 0.41 14.88 -5.04
C ASP A 307 0.93 13.43 -5.20
N SER A 308 0.23 12.45 -4.64
CA SER A 308 0.69 11.07 -4.57
C SER A 308 -0.17 10.13 -5.43
N THR A 309 0.40 8.99 -5.80
CA THR A 309 -0.24 8.00 -6.68
C THR A 309 -0.50 6.69 -5.93
N LEU A 310 -1.73 6.21 -5.98
CA LEU A 310 -2.15 4.89 -5.49
C LEU A 310 -2.66 4.10 -6.69
N SER A 311 -1.87 3.17 -7.23
CA SER A 311 -2.24 2.50 -8.48
C SER A 311 -2.01 1.00 -8.56
N GLY A 312 -2.93 0.27 -9.20
CA GLY A 312 -2.76 -1.16 -9.45
C GLY A 312 -2.71 -2.05 -8.19
N ASN A 313 -3.10 -1.54 -7.02
CA ASN A 313 -3.07 -2.33 -5.78
C ASN A 313 -4.28 -3.28 -5.70
N ASP A 314 -4.08 -4.48 -5.15
CA ASP A 314 -5.13 -5.45 -4.83
C ASP A 314 -5.38 -5.46 -3.32
N LEU A 315 -6.56 -4.98 -2.90
CA LEU A 315 -6.98 -4.88 -1.51
C LEU A 315 -8.14 -5.85 -1.27
N THR A 316 -7.83 -7.04 -0.76
CA THR A 316 -8.81 -8.11 -0.56
C THR A 316 -9.04 -8.42 0.91
N GLY A 317 -10.31 -8.46 1.32
CA GLY A 317 -10.68 -8.74 2.72
C GLY A 317 -10.42 -7.58 3.68
N CYS A 318 -10.09 -6.40 3.17
CA CYS A 318 -9.89 -5.21 3.99
C CYS A 318 -11.23 -4.52 4.28
N SER A 319 -11.52 -4.24 5.54
CA SER A 319 -12.83 -3.65 5.94
C SER A 319 -13.06 -2.32 5.21
N THR A 320 -12.09 -1.42 5.23
CA THR A 320 -12.04 -0.26 4.34
C THR A 320 -10.87 -0.40 3.39
N GLY A 321 -11.06 -0.13 2.10
CA GLY A 321 -10.00 -0.22 1.10
C GLY A 321 -9.01 0.92 1.23
N ILE A 322 -9.36 2.08 0.66
CA ILE A 322 -8.51 3.28 0.62
C ILE A 322 -9.23 4.43 1.34
N THR A 323 -8.51 5.13 2.22
CA THR A 323 -8.95 6.39 2.80
C THR A 323 -8.00 7.51 2.45
N VAL A 324 -8.50 8.55 1.78
CA VAL A 324 -7.81 9.83 1.61
C VAL A 324 -8.24 10.75 2.75
N ALA A 325 -7.26 11.13 3.57
CA ALA A 325 -7.48 11.87 4.80
C ALA A 325 -7.82 13.35 4.55
N ASN A 326 -8.40 13.99 5.57
CA ASN A 326 -8.67 15.42 5.54
C ASN A 326 -7.39 16.23 5.32
N GLY A 327 -7.44 17.16 4.38
CA GLY A 327 -6.32 18.05 4.04
C GLY A 327 -5.41 17.52 2.94
N ALA A 328 -5.61 16.27 2.50
CA ALA A 328 -4.92 15.72 1.33
C ALA A 328 -5.50 16.26 0.02
N SER A 329 -4.67 16.44 -1.00
CA SER A 329 -5.09 16.95 -2.31
C SER A 329 -4.32 16.30 -3.47
N ASN A 330 -4.87 16.39 -4.69
CA ASN A 330 -4.22 15.95 -5.93
C ASN A 330 -3.71 14.47 -5.97
N TYR A 331 -4.39 13.57 -5.26
CA TYR A 331 -4.16 12.13 -5.43
C TYR A 331 -4.64 11.60 -6.78
N THR A 332 -3.84 10.74 -7.39
CA THR A 332 -4.25 9.85 -8.49
C THR A 332 -4.47 8.44 -7.93
N ILE A 333 -5.73 8.00 -7.89
CA ILE A 333 -6.14 6.68 -7.38
C ILE A 333 -6.66 5.87 -8.55
N SER A 334 -5.83 4.98 -9.12
CA SER A 334 -6.17 4.35 -10.40
C SER A 334 -5.90 2.86 -10.52
N GLY A 335 -6.79 2.15 -11.19
CA GLY A 335 -6.59 0.72 -11.50
C GLY A 335 -6.50 -0.19 -10.28
N ASN A 336 -6.97 0.23 -9.10
CA ASN A 336 -6.96 -0.59 -7.89
C ASN A 336 -8.14 -1.57 -7.91
N THR A 337 -7.93 -2.77 -7.37
CA THR A 337 -8.98 -3.77 -7.13
C THR A 337 -9.25 -3.83 -5.63
N ILE A 338 -10.50 -3.61 -5.21
CA ILE A 338 -10.91 -3.59 -3.80
C ILE A 338 -12.10 -4.53 -3.63
N SER A 339 -11.93 -5.60 -2.87
CA SER A 339 -12.93 -6.67 -2.76
C SER A 339 -13.11 -7.25 -1.36
N ASP A 340 -14.32 -7.77 -1.12
CA ASP A 340 -14.68 -8.60 0.04
C ASP A 340 -14.47 -7.92 1.41
N GLY A 341 -14.82 -6.64 1.50
CA GLY A 341 -14.74 -5.81 2.71
C GLY A 341 -16.12 -5.48 3.29
N SER A 342 -16.15 -4.95 4.51
CA SER A 342 -17.42 -4.62 5.21
C SER A 342 -17.75 -3.13 5.27
N GLY A 343 -16.82 -2.27 4.89
CA GLY A 343 -16.85 -0.81 5.04
C GLY A 343 -16.88 -0.08 3.71
N ARG A 344 -16.06 0.97 3.54
CA ARG A 344 -16.02 1.75 2.29
C ARG A 344 -14.89 1.24 1.39
N GLY A 345 -15.13 1.12 0.09
CA GLY A 345 -14.08 0.80 -0.87
C GLY A 345 -13.06 1.92 -0.95
N ILE A 346 -13.47 3.10 -1.42
CA ILE A 346 -12.67 4.33 -1.36
C ILE A 346 -13.45 5.40 -0.60
N SER A 347 -12.82 6.05 0.37
CA SER A 347 -13.38 7.16 1.13
C SER A 347 -12.46 8.38 1.02
N VAL A 348 -13.01 9.51 0.59
CA VAL A 348 -12.32 10.80 0.55
C VAL A 348 -12.99 11.74 1.53
N PHE A 349 -12.20 12.36 2.41
CA PHE A 349 -12.68 13.34 3.38
C PHE A 349 -12.27 14.75 2.95
N SER A 350 -13.15 15.73 3.18
CA SER A 350 -12.95 17.13 2.84
C SER A 350 -11.54 17.64 3.17
N GLY A 351 -10.83 18.23 2.22
CA GLY A 351 -9.53 18.87 2.40
C GLY A 351 -9.44 20.25 1.75
N SER A 352 -8.35 20.97 2.02
CA SER A 352 -8.13 22.28 1.39
C SER A 352 -7.52 22.08 0.00
N THR A 353 -8.37 22.24 -1.02
CA THR A 353 -8.13 22.19 -2.49
C THR A 353 -8.12 20.79 -3.13
N ASP A 354 -9.13 19.98 -2.85
CA ASP A 354 -9.26 18.64 -3.42
C ASP A 354 -9.49 18.72 -4.95
N GLU A 355 -8.77 17.87 -5.69
CA GLU A 355 -8.72 17.74 -7.16
C GLU A 355 -8.33 16.29 -7.49
N HIS A 356 -8.92 15.32 -6.78
CA HIS A 356 -8.52 13.91 -6.90
C HIS A 356 -9.01 13.28 -8.21
N GLN A 357 -8.16 12.46 -8.81
CA GLN A 357 -8.49 11.61 -9.95
C GLN A 357 -8.69 10.18 -9.47
N ILE A 358 -9.94 9.72 -9.41
CA ILE A 358 -10.30 8.36 -8.99
C ILE A 358 -10.75 7.61 -10.24
N GLU A 359 -9.85 6.83 -10.83
CA GLU A 359 -10.02 6.34 -12.20
C GLU A 359 -9.84 4.83 -12.36
N ASN A 360 -10.71 4.18 -13.13
CA ASN A 360 -10.55 2.77 -13.53
C ASN A 360 -10.38 1.80 -12.34
N ASN A 361 -10.91 2.12 -11.16
CA ASN A 361 -10.88 1.22 -10.01
C ASN A 361 -12.03 0.20 -10.11
N THR A 362 -11.78 -1.03 -9.67
CA THR A 362 -12.79 -2.08 -9.54
C THR A 362 -13.08 -2.30 -8.06
N ILE A 363 -14.29 -1.94 -7.62
CA ILE A 363 -14.70 -2.06 -6.22
C ILE A 363 -15.93 -2.95 -6.14
N SER A 364 -15.81 -4.06 -5.42
CA SER A 364 -16.88 -5.04 -5.28
C SER A 364 -17.03 -5.57 -3.87
N ASN A 365 -18.25 -6.02 -3.53
CA ASN A 365 -18.57 -6.61 -2.23
C ASN A 365 -18.07 -5.76 -1.04
N GLN A 366 -18.21 -4.44 -1.12
CA GLN A 366 -17.98 -3.53 0.02
C GLN A 366 -19.30 -3.15 0.69
N GLY A 367 -19.22 -2.40 1.78
CA GLY A 367 -20.34 -1.63 2.30
C GLY A 367 -20.80 -0.57 1.29
N SER A 368 -19.98 0.43 1.01
CA SER A 368 -20.19 1.41 -0.07
C SER A 368 -19.01 1.41 -1.03
N GLY A 369 -19.24 1.69 -2.31
CA GLY A 369 -18.16 1.72 -3.31
C GLY A 369 -17.20 2.90 -3.12
N ILE A 370 -17.58 4.08 -3.60
CA ILE A 370 -16.83 5.34 -3.44
C ILE A 370 -17.66 6.34 -2.64
N VAL A 371 -17.06 6.95 -1.61
CA VAL A 371 -17.70 7.96 -0.77
C VAL A 371 -16.87 9.25 -0.76
N LEU A 372 -17.49 10.37 -1.15
CA LEU A 372 -16.91 11.71 -1.04
C LEU A 372 -17.58 12.46 0.11
N SER A 373 -16.86 12.69 1.21
CA SER A 373 -17.38 13.34 2.43
C SER A 373 -16.99 14.81 2.45
N GLY A 374 -17.73 15.63 1.70
CA GLY A 374 -17.48 17.08 1.63
C GLY A 374 -16.24 17.47 0.83
N SER A 375 -15.77 16.59 -0.05
CA SER A 375 -14.63 16.82 -0.94
C SER A 375 -15.08 17.46 -2.25
N ASP A 376 -14.26 18.39 -2.74
CA ASP A 376 -14.58 19.25 -3.88
C ASP A 376 -13.74 18.87 -5.12
N ASN A 377 -14.20 19.25 -6.32
CA ASN A 377 -13.51 19.17 -7.61
C ASN A 377 -12.86 17.82 -7.96
N ASN A 378 -13.44 16.70 -7.52
CA ASN A 378 -12.90 15.38 -7.83
C ASN A 378 -13.47 14.85 -9.14
N THR A 379 -12.64 14.09 -9.87
CA THR A 379 -13.06 13.35 -11.06
C THR A 379 -13.13 11.86 -10.73
N LEU A 380 -14.31 11.27 -10.87
CA LEU A 380 -14.55 9.84 -10.75
C LEU A 380 -14.82 9.30 -12.16
N SER A 381 -13.87 8.58 -12.76
CA SER A 381 -14.04 8.08 -14.13
C SER A 381 -13.67 6.63 -14.39
N GLY A 382 -14.46 5.93 -15.21
CA GLY A 382 -14.14 4.56 -15.62
C GLY A 382 -14.18 3.54 -14.49
N ASN A 383 -14.68 3.89 -13.30
CA ASN A 383 -14.73 2.97 -12.18
C ASN A 383 -15.85 1.94 -12.36
N THR A 384 -15.60 0.72 -11.89
CA THR A 384 -16.57 -0.38 -11.88
C THR A 384 -16.94 -0.69 -10.44
N LEU A 385 -18.20 -0.43 -10.08
CA LEU A 385 -18.73 -0.46 -8.71
C LEU A 385 -19.87 -1.47 -8.64
N THR A 386 -19.61 -2.65 -8.09
CA THR A 386 -20.52 -3.79 -8.18
C THR A 386 -20.82 -4.46 -6.85
N ASP A 387 -22.05 -4.92 -6.67
CA ASP A 387 -22.44 -5.75 -5.52
C ASP A 387 -22.11 -5.14 -4.14
N ASN A 388 -22.07 -3.80 -4.05
CA ASN A 388 -21.87 -3.12 -2.78
C ASN A 388 -23.18 -3.08 -1.99
N THR A 389 -23.08 -3.24 -0.68
CA THR A 389 -24.24 -3.38 0.24
C THR A 389 -25.14 -2.14 0.22
N TYR A 390 -24.53 -0.95 0.10
CA TYR A 390 -25.16 0.36 0.06
C TYR A 390 -24.94 1.01 -1.32
N ASN A 391 -24.67 2.31 -1.39
CA ASN A 391 -24.46 3.01 -2.65
C ASN A 391 -23.18 2.56 -3.37
N GLY A 392 -23.22 2.56 -4.69
CA GLY A 392 -22.00 2.47 -5.51
C GLY A 392 -21.18 3.76 -5.39
N ILE A 393 -21.82 4.92 -5.57
CA ILE A 393 -21.21 6.25 -5.38
C ILE A 393 -22.08 7.07 -4.43
N TRP A 394 -21.45 7.66 -3.42
CA TRP A 394 -22.13 8.52 -2.45
C TRP A 394 -21.37 9.82 -2.21
N LEU A 395 -22.01 10.94 -2.54
CA LEU A 395 -21.58 12.28 -2.17
C LEU A 395 -22.33 12.73 -0.90
N ASN A 396 -21.55 13.09 0.13
CA ASN A 396 -21.94 13.65 1.42
C ASN A 396 -22.58 12.67 2.43
N ASP A 397 -21.77 12.16 3.36
CA ASP A 397 -22.19 11.43 4.57
C ASP A 397 -22.27 12.35 5.82
N GLY A 398 -22.76 13.58 5.65
CA GLY A 398 -22.99 14.51 6.77
C GLY A 398 -21.84 15.48 7.09
N ALA A 399 -20.82 15.57 6.23
CA ALA A 399 -19.75 16.55 6.34
C ALA A 399 -19.69 17.44 5.09
N GLY A 400 -19.81 18.77 5.28
CA GLY A 400 -19.67 19.74 4.20
C GLY A 400 -20.75 19.67 3.11
N SER A 401 -20.49 20.36 2.00
CA SER A 401 -21.31 20.34 0.79
C SER A 401 -20.35 20.12 -0.39
N PRO A 402 -20.25 18.87 -0.91
CA PRO A 402 -19.29 18.56 -1.96
C PRO A 402 -19.63 19.34 -3.24
N THR A 403 -18.66 20.06 -3.77
CA THR A 403 -18.82 21.04 -4.86
C THR A 403 -17.98 20.66 -6.07
N GLY A 404 -18.51 20.82 -7.28
CA GLY A 404 -17.69 20.78 -8.50
C GLY A 404 -17.20 19.39 -8.92
N ASN A 405 -17.82 18.31 -8.44
CA ASN A 405 -17.39 16.95 -8.73
C ASN A 405 -17.90 16.46 -10.10
N ASP A 406 -17.08 15.70 -10.82
CA ASP A 406 -17.40 15.11 -12.13
C ASP A 406 -17.41 13.58 -12.03
N ILE A 407 -18.56 12.97 -12.32
CA ILE A 407 -18.78 11.53 -12.26
C ILE A 407 -19.07 11.06 -13.68
N GLN A 408 -18.10 10.44 -14.34
CA GLN A 408 -18.22 10.13 -15.76
C GLN A 408 -17.73 8.75 -16.20
N ASN A 409 -18.44 8.11 -17.13
CA ASN A 409 -18.05 6.81 -17.71
C ASN A 409 -17.90 5.67 -16.67
N ASN A 410 -18.58 5.74 -15.53
CA ASN A 410 -18.54 4.69 -14.51
C ASN A 410 -19.59 3.62 -14.80
N THR A 411 -19.30 2.38 -14.42
CA THR A 411 -20.27 1.27 -14.35
C THR A 411 -20.69 1.08 -12.90
N VAL A 412 -21.96 1.31 -12.59
CA VAL A 412 -22.52 1.23 -11.24
C VAL A 412 -23.66 0.22 -11.24
N SER A 413 -23.39 -1.03 -10.84
CA SER A 413 -24.38 -2.11 -10.97
C SER A 413 -24.60 -2.95 -9.73
N SER A 414 -25.83 -3.43 -9.54
CA SER A 414 -26.19 -4.37 -8.47
C SER A 414 -25.88 -3.87 -7.04
N ASN A 415 -25.87 -2.55 -6.81
CA ASN A 415 -25.60 -1.99 -5.48
C ASN A 415 -26.88 -1.76 -4.68
N GLY A 416 -26.77 -1.70 -3.36
CA GLY A 416 -27.82 -1.22 -2.46
C GLY A 416 -28.80 -2.28 -1.96
N PHE A 417 -28.53 -3.57 -2.20
CA PHE A 417 -29.37 -4.70 -1.78
C PHE A 417 -29.12 -5.17 -0.33
N GLY A 418 -28.43 -4.35 0.48
CA GLY A 418 -28.20 -4.61 1.89
C GLY A 418 -29.49 -4.77 2.71
N SER A 419 -29.36 -5.21 3.97
CA SER A 419 -30.53 -5.40 4.84
C SER A 419 -31.13 -4.05 5.25
N GLY A 420 -32.37 -3.78 4.83
CA GLY A 420 -33.12 -2.59 5.26
C GLY A 420 -33.74 -1.84 4.10
N THR A 421 -33.63 -0.51 4.13
CA THR A 421 -34.08 0.37 3.04
C THR A 421 -33.10 0.27 1.87
N PRO A 422 -33.56 0.01 0.65
CA PRO A 422 -32.74 0.04 -0.56
C PRO A 422 -32.00 1.37 -0.73
N TYR A 423 -30.78 1.30 -1.26
CA TYR A 423 -29.94 2.47 -1.57
C TYR A 423 -29.79 2.67 -3.08
N PRO A 424 -29.70 3.92 -3.55
CA PRO A 424 -29.52 4.20 -4.97
C PRO A 424 -28.09 3.89 -5.43
N GLY A 425 -27.91 3.67 -6.74
CA GLY A 425 -26.58 3.46 -7.34
C GLY A 425 -25.66 4.65 -7.09
N ILE A 426 -26.11 5.85 -7.48
CA ILE A 426 -25.44 7.13 -7.24
C ILE A 426 -26.34 8.02 -6.36
N TYR A 427 -25.81 8.47 -5.22
CA TYR A 427 -26.49 9.40 -4.31
C TYR A 427 -25.74 10.72 -4.17
N LEU A 428 -26.44 11.83 -4.35
CA LEU A 428 -25.96 13.19 -4.05
C LEU A 428 -26.78 13.76 -2.88
N GLY A 429 -26.15 14.00 -1.73
CA GLY A 429 -26.75 14.72 -0.62
C GLY A 429 -26.14 16.11 -0.46
N ASN A 430 -26.94 17.18 -0.51
CA ASN A 430 -26.43 18.55 -0.35
C ASN A 430 -25.19 18.85 -1.22
N ALA A 431 -25.15 18.33 -2.44
CA ALA A 431 -24.04 18.52 -3.37
C ALA A 431 -24.30 19.71 -4.28
N THR A 432 -23.24 20.38 -4.73
CA THR A 432 -23.32 21.54 -5.62
C THR A 432 -22.48 21.31 -6.87
N ASP A 433 -22.92 21.87 -7.99
CA ASP A 433 -22.19 21.93 -9.25
C ASP A 433 -21.60 20.57 -9.68
N THR A 434 -22.40 19.50 -9.54
CA THR A 434 -21.98 18.12 -9.83
C THR A 434 -22.41 17.70 -11.24
N ASN A 435 -21.47 17.20 -12.04
CA ASN A 435 -21.74 16.60 -13.34
C ASN A 435 -21.81 15.07 -13.23
N ILE A 436 -22.84 14.47 -13.81
CA ILE A 436 -23.01 13.01 -13.92
C ILE A 436 -23.22 12.72 -15.41
N GLU A 437 -22.20 12.17 -16.06
CA GLU A 437 -22.20 12.01 -17.51
C GLU A 437 -21.73 10.64 -18.02
N ASN A 438 -22.39 10.09 -19.04
CA ASN A 438 -21.96 8.85 -19.72
C ASN A 438 -21.82 7.62 -18.78
N ASN A 439 -22.49 7.59 -17.64
CA ASN A 439 -22.42 6.45 -16.73
C ASN A 439 -23.41 5.36 -17.18
N ASP A 440 -23.02 4.11 -16.94
CA ASP A 440 -23.85 2.92 -17.08
C ASP A 440 -24.30 2.47 -15.69
N ILE A 441 -25.59 2.62 -15.39
CA ILE A 441 -26.14 2.47 -14.03
C ILE A 441 -27.25 1.43 -14.09
N ASP A 442 -26.94 0.22 -13.65
CA ASP A 442 -27.77 -0.96 -13.91
C ASP A 442 -28.19 -1.69 -12.64
N ASN A 443 -29.44 -2.15 -12.57
CA ASN A 443 -29.91 -3.09 -11.56
C ASN A 443 -29.59 -2.67 -10.10
N ASN A 444 -29.58 -1.37 -9.78
CA ASN A 444 -29.39 -0.93 -8.39
C ASN A 444 -30.71 -1.06 -7.61
N ALA A 445 -30.62 -1.35 -6.31
CA ALA A 445 -31.77 -1.71 -5.49
C ALA A 445 -32.83 -0.61 -5.39
N ALA A 446 -32.41 0.66 -5.38
CA ALA A 446 -33.30 1.82 -5.40
C ALA A 446 -33.21 2.58 -6.73
N GLN A 447 -33.11 3.91 -6.69
CA GLN A 447 -32.90 4.71 -7.89
C GLN A 447 -31.53 4.42 -8.51
N GLY A 448 -31.42 4.61 -9.83
CA GLY A 448 -30.09 4.66 -10.43
C GLY A 448 -29.35 5.91 -9.94
N ILE A 449 -30.00 7.08 -10.03
CA ILE A 449 -29.48 8.35 -9.52
C ILE A 449 -30.50 9.00 -8.58
N TYR A 450 -30.05 9.43 -7.40
CA TYR A 450 -30.84 10.24 -6.48
C TYR A 450 -30.06 11.49 -6.05
N ALA A 451 -30.57 12.68 -6.38
CA ALA A 451 -30.09 13.94 -5.84
C ALA A 451 -31.08 14.53 -4.82
N PHE A 452 -30.59 14.81 -3.62
CA PHE A 452 -31.34 15.37 -2.50
C PHE A 452 -30.70 16.68 -2.03
N GLU A 453 -31.49 17.74 -1.91
CA GLU A 453 -31.04 19.06 -1.42
C GLU A 453 -29.83 19.62 -2.20
N SER A 454 -29.74 19.29 -3.49
CA SER A 454 -28.57 19.57 -4.33
C SER A 454 -28.82 20.70 -5.34
N SER A 455 -27.77 21.39 -5.77
CA SER A 455 -27.85 22.52 -6.70
C SER A 455 -26.86 22.40 -7.86
N GLY A 456 -27.17 22.99 -9.02
CA GLY A 456 -26.21 23.03 -10.13
C GLY A 456 -25.93 21.64 -10.75
N THR A 457 -26.79 20.66 -10.50
CA THR A 457 -26.58 19.28 -10.94
C THR A 457 -26.86 19.13 -12.44
N VAL A 458 -25.91 18.54 -13.17
CA VAL A 458 -26.07 18.17 -14.58
C VAL A 458 -26.05 16.64 -14.71
N ILE A 459 -27.12 16.06 -15.24
CA ILE A 459 -27.25 14.63 -15.50
C ILE A 459 -27.41 14.45 -17.01
N ASN A 460 -26.32 14.10 -17.70
CA ASN A 460 -26.28 14.06 -19.16
C ASN A 460 -25.86 12.68 -19.72
N ASN A 461 -26.57 12.19 -20.73
CA ASN A 461 -26.13 11.02 -21.53
C ASN A 461 -25.81 9.75 -20.71
N ASN A 462 -26.49 9.54 -19.58
CA ASN A 462 -26.35 8.31 -18.80
C ASN A 462 -27.31 7.24 -19.31
N THR A 463 -26.92 5.97 -19.19
CA THR A 463 -27.77 4.81 -19.39
C THR A 463 -28.17 4.27 -18.02
N LEU A 464 -29.48 4.20 -17.76
CA LEU A 464 -30.03 3.70 -16.51
C LEU A 464 -30.99 2.54 -16.83
N GLU A 465 -30.60 1.32 -16.48
CA GLU A 465 -31.36 0.10 -16.76
C GLU A 465 -31.74 -0.63 -15.46
N ASP A 466 -32.94 -1.21 -15.41
CA ASP A 466 -33.40 -2.13 -14.35
C ASP A 466 -33.25 -1.64 -12.89
N ASN A 467 -33.16 -0.32 -12.65
CA ASN A 467 -33.04 0.19 -11.28
C ASN A 467 -34.39 0.17 -10.56
N GLY A 468 -34.35 -0.19 -9.28
CA GLY A 468 -35.47 -0.15 -8.35
C GLY A 468 -36.05 -1.51 -7.95
N GLU A 469 -35.41 -2.63 -8.29
CA GLU A 469 -35.90 -3.98 -7.92
C GLU A 469 -36.02 -4.18 -6.40
N GLY A 470 -35.22 -3.49 -5.60
CA GLY A 470 -35.24 -3.60 -4.13
C GLY A 470 -36.44 -2.94 -3.48
N ALA A 471 -37.26 -2.17 -4.22
CA ALA A 471 -38.25 -1.26 -3.66
C ALA A 471 -39.36 -1.87 -2.80
N GLY A 472 -39.74 -3.12 -3.02
CA GLY A 472 -40.93 -3.69 -2.39
C GLY A 472 -42.16 -2.80 -2.61
N ASP A 473 -42.67 -2.17 -1.54
CA ASP A 473 -43.83 -1.26 -1.57
C ASP A 473 -43.47 0.22 -1.81
N TYR A 474 -42.19 0.59 -1.82
CA TYR A 474 -41.75 1.96 -2.08
C TYR A 474 -41.81 2.29 -3.58
N VAL A 475 -42.05 3.56 -3.94
CA VAL A 475 -42.03 4.01 -5.33
C VAL A 475 -40.68 4.69 -5.60
N TYR A 476 -39.87 4.09 -6.46
CA TYR A 476 -38.59 4.66 -6.90
C TYR A 476 -38.67 5.23 -8.31
N SER A 477 -37.53 5.55 -8.90
CA SER A 477 -37.42 6.04 -10.27
C SER A 477 -36.02 5.76 -10.80
N GLY A 478 -35.82 5.79 -12.12
CA GLY A 478 -34.46 5.78 -12.66
C GLY A 478 -33.66 6.96 -12.11
N ILE A 479 -34.23 8.17 -12.21
CA ILE A 479 -33.68 9.41 -11.64
C ILE A 479 -34.69 10.01 -10.66
N LEU A 480 -34.28 10.26 -9.42
CA LEU A 480 -35.01 11.06 -8.43
C LEU A 480 -34.26 12.34 -8.12
N LEU A 481 -34.98 13.46 -8.16
CA LEU A 481 -34.49 14.77 -7.78
C LEU A 481 -35.43 15.34 -6.72
N TRP A 482 -34.92 15.60 -5.52
CA TRP A 482 -35.74 16.05 -4.40
C TRP A 482 -35.13 17.29 -3.75
N THR A 483 -35.90 18.39 -3.71
CA THR A 483 -35.42 19.70 -3.23
C THR A 483 -34.17 20.13 -4.01
N VAL A 484 -34.32 20.35 -5.32
CA VAL A 484 -33.19 20.72 -6.18
C VAL A 484 -33.33 22.13 -6.75
N THR A 485 -32.22 22.74 -7.13
CA THR A 485 -32.20 24.01 -7.87
C THR A 485 -31.16 23.96 -8.99
N ASP A 486 -31.36 24.77 -10.04
CA ASP A 486 -30.42 24.85 -11.17
C ASP A 486 -30.01 23.47 -11.71
N THR A 487 -31.00 22.66 -12.11
CA THR A 487 -30.78 21.25 -12.47
C THR A 487 -31.08 21.00 -13.94
N THR A 488 -30.19 20.26 -14.61
CA THR A 488 -30.33 19.88 -16.02
C THR A 488 -30.28 18.36 -16.16
N VAL A 489 -31.30 17.77 -16.77
CA VAL A 489 -31.40 16.33 -17.06
C VAL A 489 -31.60 16.12 -18.56
N THR A 490 -30.54 15.73 -19.26
CA THR A 490 -30.55 15.67 -20.72
C THR A 490 -29.99 14.40 -21.33
N ASN A 491 -30.58 13.97 -22.46
CA ASN A 491 -30.05 12.90 -23.30
C ASN A 491 -29.83 11.54 -22.60
N ASN A 492 -30.46 11.31 -21.44
CA ASN A 492 -30.33 10.04 -20.74
C ASN A 492 -31.24 8.97 -21.36
N THR A 493 -30.79 7.72 -21.33
CA THR A 493 -31.57 6.55 -21.74
C THR A 493 -31.98 5.78 -20.49
N LEU A 494 -33.28 5.72 -20.20
CA LEU A 494 -33.84 5.04 -19.04
C LEU A 494 -34.70 3.87 -19.53
N THR A 495 -34.27 2.63 -19.32
CA THR A 495 -34.97 1.41 -19.74
C THR A 495 -35.31 0.53 -18.54
N GLU A 496 -36.52 -0.04 -18.52
CA GLU A 496 -36.97 -1.07 -17.57
C GLU A 496 -36.84 -0.75 -16.06
N ASN A 497 -36.56 0.52 -15.70
CA ASN A 497 -36.63 0.99 -14.32
C ASN A 497 -38.05 0.79 -13.74
N TYR A 498 -38.14 0.30 -12.50
CA TYR A 498 -39.33 -0.39 -11.98
C TYR A 498 -40.60 0.50 -11.88
N TYR A 499 -40.45 1.82 -11.73
CA TYR A 499 -41.54 2.76 -11.50
C TYR A 499 -41.51 3.95 -12.47
N ARG A 500 -41.02 5.12 -12.05
CA ARG A 500 -40.94 6.33 -12.89
C ARG A 500 -39.60 6.40 -13.60
N GLY A 501 -39.55 7.11 -14.71
CA GLY A 501 -38.28 7.43 -15.36
C GLY A 501 -37.57 8.52 -14.58
N ILE A 502 -38.12 9.74 -14.67
CA ILE A 502 -37.61 10.92 -13.98
C ILE A 502 -38.69 11.45 -13.03
N TRP A 503 -38.35 11.58 -11.75
CA TRP A 503 -39.22 12.20 -10.75
C TRP A 503 -38.49 13.38 -10.11
N VAL A 504 -39.10 14.56 -10.21
CA VAL A 504 -38.63 15.79 -9.59
C VAL A 504 -39.65 16.30 -8.58
N GLU A 505 -39.21 16.50 -7.34
CA GLU A 505 -40.01 17.00 -6.22
C GLU A 505 -39.38 18.26 -5.62
N ASN A 506 -40.20 19.25 -5.28
CA ASN A 506 -39.80 20.48 -4.60
C ASN A 506 -38.64 21.24 -5.30
N TYR A 507 -38.68 21.34 -6.63
CA TYR A 507 -37.63 22.04 -7.37
C TYR A 507 -37.85 23.55 -7.43
N THR A 508 -36.75 24.28 -7.63
CA THR A 508 -36.76 25.71 -7.97
C THR A 508 -36.01 25.94 -9.28
N ASP A 509 -36.47 26.94 -10.05
CA ASP A 509 -35.90 27.23 -11.37
C ASP A 509 -34.44 27.73 -11.29
N PRO A 510 -33.61 27.43 -12.31
CA PRO A 510 -34.00 26.75 -13.56
C PRO A 510 -34.01 25.21 -13.43
N LEU A 511 -35.02 24.57 -14.06
CA LEU A 511 -35.05 23.13 -14.31
C LEU A 511 -35.16 22.86 -15.80
N THR A 512 -34.22 22.07 -16.35
CA THR A 512 -34.23 21.66 -17.76
C THR A 512 -34.32 20.14 -17.87
N ILE A 513 -35.37 19.62 -18.51
CA ILE A 513 -35.50 18.19 -18.84
C ILE A 513 -35.76 18.07 -20.34
N SER A 514 -34.82 17.50 -21.10
CA SER A 514 -34.98 17.36 -22.55
C SER A 514 -34.12 16.25 -23.16
N GLY A 515 -34.54 15.70 -24.31
CA GLY A 515 -33.72 14.70 -25.03
C GLY A 515 -33.62 13.32 -24.39
N ASN A 516 -34.26 13.08 -23.23
CA ASN A 516 -34.23 11.77 -22.56
C ASN A 516 -35.13 10.75 -23.28
N SER A 517 -34.67 9.51 -23.41
CA SER A 517 -35.44 8.37 -23.90
C SER A 517 -35.85 7.49 -22.72
N ILE A 518 -37.16 7.29 -22.50
CA ILE A 518 -37.67 6.59 -21.32
C ILE A 518 -38.58 5.45 -21.77
N THR A 519 -38.29 4.24 -21.31
CA THR A 519 -39.14 3.05 -21.45
C THR A 519 -39.29 2.41 -20.08
N LEU A 520 -40.49 2.46 -19.51
CA LEU A 520 -40.76 1.94 -18.16
C LEU A 520 -41.11 0.45 -18.21
N ARG A 521 -40.75 -0.27 -17.15
CA ARG A 521 -41.18 -1.66 -16.94
C ARG A 521 -42.69 -1.76 -16.75
N ASP A 522 -43.25 -0.88 -15.90
CA ASP A 522 -44.69 -0.71 -15.76
C ASP A 522 -45.17 0.60 -16.40
N SER A 523 -45.75 0.47 -17.59
CA SER A 523 -46.37 1.56 -18.34
C SER A 523 -47.56 2.25 -17.65
N SER A 524 -48.01 1.77 -16.48
CA SER A 524 -49.04 2.43 -15.68
C SER A 524 -48.54 3.70 -14.97
N TYR A 525 -47.22 3.83 -14.81
CA TYR A 525 -46.58 5.02 -14.23
C TYR A 525 -46.27 6.09 -15.29
N GLN A 526 -46.08 7.32 -14.82
CA GLN A 526 -45.66 8.43 -15.67
C GLN A 526 -44.14 8.39 -15.88
N GLU A 527 -43.72 8.56 -17.13
CA GLU A 527 -42.30 8.65 -17.51
C GLU A 527 -41.59 9.80 -16.81
N VAL A 528 -42.23 10.98 -16.75
CA VAL A 528 -41.72 12.18 -16.10
C VAL A 528 -42.77 12.79 -15.17
N VAL A 529 -42.38 13.07 -13.94
CA VAL A 529 -43.20 13.77 -12.93
C VAL A 529 -42.41 14.93 -12.35
N THR A 530 -43.02 16.11 -12.29
CA THR A 530 -42.39 17.32 -11.76
C THR A 530 -43.33 18.08 -10.84
N ASN A 531 -42.91 18.34 -9.60
CA ASN A 531 -43.63 19.13 -8.61
C ASN A 531 -42.75 20.29 -8.14
N ALA A 532 -43.16 21.53 -8.46
CA ALA A 532 -42.43 22.74 -8.05
C ALA A 532 -42.66 23.07 -6.56
N ALA A 533 -41.71 23.78 -5.96
CA ALA A 533 -41.73 24.23 -4.56
C ALA A 533 -42.87 25.20 -4.21
#